data_AF-A0A1Q7L9G2-F1
#
_entry.id   AF-A0A1Q7L9G2-F1
#
_cell.length_a   1.000
_cell.length_b   1.000
_cell.length_c   1.000
_cell.angle_alpha   90.00
_cell.angle_beta   90.00
_cell.angle_gamma   90.00
#
_symmetry.space_group_name_H-M   'P 1'
#
loop_
_entity.id
_entity.type
_entity.pdbx_description
1 polymer ?
#
loop_
_entity_poly.entity_id
_entity_poly.type
_entity_poly.pdbx_seq_one_letter_code
_entity_poly.pdbx_strand_id
1 'polypeptide(L)'
;MATENKSIVRRLYEEVWNKRKLDLVDELISPSHALHDANTPGSQIGPVAYKQQVVRLTKAFPDLHFAIEDIVSEEDKLVVSWMISGTHKGEYEGIPPTDRKISVDGITISYIANGKILDSYVSWDALGLMRQLGHAPPLGKTIVAEGSHGLKANTITINGVIVVYLSGAILFREESTSLRTFVKDLLNKSRHLVLDLGEVTHIDSGGLGTLVALYVSARRSGGNIKLARLRSHAHEVLQITKLVTVFEVFDRAEDAIASFNRATATG
;
A
#
# COMPACT_ATOMS: atom_id res chain seq x y z
N MET A 1 19.29 12.68 2.59
CA MET A 1 18.39 12.07 1.59
C MET A 1 17.42 11.06 2.20
N ALA A 2 17.68 9.75 2.29
CA ALA A 2 16.66 8.78 2.74
C ALA A 2 16.08 9.05 4.14
N THR A 3 16.92 9.40 5.13
CA THR A 3 16.47 9.76 6.50
C THR A 3 15.67 11.06 6.53
N GLU A 4 16.05 12.02 5.70
CA GLU A 4 15.41 13.34 5.58
C GLU A 4 14.04 13.24 4.89
N ASN A 5 13.96 12.43 3.84
CA ASN A 5 12.73 12.09 3.14
C ASN A 5 11.71 11.40 4.07
N LYS A 6 12.17 10.47 4.93
CA LYS A 6 11.33 9.89 5.98
C LYS A 6 10.85 10.91 6.99
N SER A 7 11.67 11.91 7.32
CA SER A 7 11.29 12.99 8.23
C SER A 7 10.15 13.84 7.66
N ILE A 8 10.24 14.24 6.38
CA ILE A 8 9.18 15.00 5.68
C ILE A 8 7.84 14.28 5.79
N VAL A 9 7.83 12.98 5.47
CA VAL A 9 6.62 12.15 5.51
C VAL A 9 6.11 12.00 6.95
N ARG A 10 6.97 11.75 7.93
CA ARG A 10 6.53 11.69 9.34
C ARG A 10 5.91 12.99 9.82
N ARG A 11 6.50 14.15 9.46
CA ARG A 11 5.92 15.47 9.78
C ARG A 11 4.55 15.64 9.14
N LEU A 12 4.34 15.16 7.93
CA LEU A 12 3.04 15.20 7.27
C LEU A 12 1.96 14.45 8.08
N TYR A 13 2.21 13.20 8.48
CA TYR A 13 1.23 12.43 9.25
C TYR A 13 1.08 12.93 10.69
N GLU A 14 2.17 13.24 11.38
CA GLU A 14 2.12 13.59 12.80
C GLU A 14 1.70 15.04 13.06
N GLU A 15 2.17 15.98 12.23
CA GLU A 15 1.93 17.39 12.46
C GLU A 15 0.76 17.92 11.64
N VAL A 16 0.73 17.65 10.33
CA VAL A 16 -0.36 18.12 9.48
C VAL A 16 -1.63 17.33 9.74
N TRP A 17 -1.58 16.00 9.60
CA TRP A 17 -2.75 15.17 9.87
C TRP A 17 -3.05 15.17 11.37
N ASN A 18 -2.28 14.50 12.22
CA ASN A 18 -2.68 14.27 13.61
C ASN A 18 -2.83 15.55 14.46
N LYS A 19 -1.96 16.55 14.28
CA LYS A 19 -2.02 17.82 15.04
C LYS A 19 -2.72 18.97 14.30
N ARG A 20 -3.24 18.74 13.10
CA ARG A 20 -3.99 19.73 12.29
C ARG A 20 -3.19 21.00 11.96
N LYS A 21 -1.86 20.92 11.89
CA LYS A 21 -1.00 22.07 11.54
C LYS A 21 -0.97 22.30 10.02
N LEU A 22 -2.04 22.90 9.49
CA LEU A 22 -2.21 23.12 8.05
C LEU A 22 -1.18 24.07 7.44
N ASP A 23 -0.61 24.96 8.24
CA ASP A 23 0.48 25.88 7.87
C ASP A 23 1.72 25.12 7.37
N LEU A 24 2.01 23.94 7.90
CA LEU A 24 3.14 23.12 7.46
C LEU A 24 2.96 22.50 6.07
N VAL A 25 1.75 22.51 5.51
CA VAL A 25 1.51 21.94 4.17
C VAL A 25 2.30 22.69 3.10
N ASP A 26 2.42 24.02 3.21
CA ASP A 26 3.16 24.82 2.23
C ASP A 26 4.68 24.54 2.28
N GLU A 27 5.18 24.06 3.43
CA GLU A 27 6.56 23.61 3.61
C GLU A 27 6.79 22.21 3.03
N LEU A 28 5.84 21.28 3.21
CA LEU A 28 6.03 19.85 2.95
C LEU A 28 5.54 19.40 1.55
N ILE A 29 4.56 20.09 0.96
CA ILE A 29 3.93 19.72 -0.31
C ILE A 29 4.44 20.65 -1.43
N SER A 30 4.76 20.06 -2.59
CA SER A 30 5.15 20.82 -3.78
C SER A 30 3.98 21.67 -4.30
N PRO A 31 4.19 22.89 -4.82
CA PRO A 31 3.16 23.65 -5.55
C PRO A 31 2.56 22.87 -6.72
N SER A 32 3.37 22.01 -7.36
CA SER A 32 2.95 21.15 -8.46
C SER A 32 2.48 19.77 -8.01
N HIS A 33 2.25 19.56 -6.71
CA HIS A 33 1.90 18.25 -6.17
C HIS A 33 0.66 17.68 -6.85
N ALA A 34 0.65 16.39 -7.21
CA ALA A 34 -0.57 15.71 -7.58
C ALA A 34 -0.88 14.55 -6.61
N LEU A 35 -2.08 14.61 -6.01
CA LEU A 35 -2.65 13.46 -5.28
C LEU A 35 -3.51 12.63 -6.23
N HIS A 36 -3.14 11.36 -6.39
CA HIS A 36 -3.86 10.34 -7.12
C HIS A 36 -4.48 9.36 -6.13
N ASP A 37 -5.81 9.33 -6.05
CA ASP A 37 -6.56 8.38 -5.22
C ASP A 37 -7.29 7.41 -6.13
N ALA A 38 -7.08 6.11 -5.93
CA ALA A 38 -7.76 5.08 -6.72
C ALA A 38 -9.30 5.13 -6.57
N ASN A 39 -9.79 5.73 -5.49
CA ASN A 39 -11.22 5.87 -5.21
C ASN A 39 -11.82 7.20 -5.72
N THR A 40 -11.00 8.16 -6.15
CA THR A 40 -11.48 9.49 -6.58
C THR A 40 -10.94 9.84 -7.98
N PRO A 41 -11.82 10.03 -8.98
CA PRO A 41 -11.39 10.47 -10.32
C PRO A 41 -10.71 11.83 -10.30
N GLY A 42 -9.64 11.98 -11.10
CA GLY A 42 -8.88 13.23 -11.24
C GLY A 42 -7.68 13.33 -10.29
N SER A 43 -7.01 14.48 -10.32
CA SER A 43 -5.87 14.76 -9.44
C SER A 43 -6.06 16.08 -8.73
N GLN A 44 -5.77 16.07 -7.45
CA GLN A 44 -5.84 17.27 -6.62
C GLN A 44 -4.47 17.90 -6.58
N ILE A 45 -4.39 19.15 -7.01
CA ILE A 45 -3.10 19.79 -7.30
C ILE A 45 -2.72 20.80 -6.23
N GLY A 46 -1.54 20.61 -5.66
CA GLY A 46 -0.84 21.56 -4.81
C GLY A 46 -1.34 21.66 -3.36
N PRO A 47 -0.70 22.53 -2.56
CA PRO A 47 -0.93 22.67 -1.12
C PRO A 47 -2.38 23.03 -0.75
N VAL A 48 -3.05 23.85 -1.56
CA VAL A 48 -4.42 24.27 -1.31
C VAL A 48 -5.38 23.09 -1.35
N ALA A 49 -5.30 22.27 -2.40
CA ALA A 49 -6.15 21.09 -2.54
C ALA A 49 -5.83 20.05 -1.44
N TYR A 50 -4.55 19.90 -1.07
CA TYR A 50 -4.16 19.04 0.04
C TYR A 50 -4.76 19.50 1.38
N LYS A 51 -4.70 20.80 1.71
CA LYS A 51 -5.33 21.36 2.91
C LYS A 51 -6.85 21.10 2.94
N GLN A 52 -7.52 21.25 1.80
CA GLN A 52 -8.95 20.97 1.69
C GLN A 52 -9.27 19.51 2.02
N GLN A 53 -8.42 18.56 1.62
CA GLN A 53 -8.58 17.16 1.99
C GLN A 53 -8.46 16.92 3.50
N VAL A 54 -7.44 17.49 4.13
CA VAL A 54 -7.26 17.39 5.58
C VAL A 54 -8.48 17.97 6.30
N VAL A 55 -8.93 19.17 5.92
CA VAL A 55 -10.11 19.81 6.52
C VAL A 55 -11.37 18.98 6.29
N ARG A 56 -11.59 18.48 5.08
CA ARG A 56 -12.76 17.68 4.74
C ARG A 56 -12.86 16.42 5.60
N LEU A 57 -11.78 15.64 5.66
CA LEU A 57 -11.78 14.37 6.39
C LEU A 57 -11.86 14.59 7.91
N THR A 58 -11.17 15.62 8.42
CA THR A 58 -11.17 15.93 9.86
C THR A 58 -12.46 16.61 10.32
N LYS A 59 -13.24 17.22 9.42
CA LYS A 59 -14.60 17.67 9.71
C LYS A 59 -15.56 16.49 9.89
N ALA A 60 -15.44 15.46 9.05
CA ALA A 60 -16.22 14.22 9.17
C ALA A 60 -15.82 13.39 10.41
N PHE A 61 -14.52 13.36 10.70
CA PHE A 61 -13.91 12.60 11.79
C PHE A 61 -13.01 13.52 12.65
N PRO A 62 -13.58 14.26 13.63
CA PRO A 62 -12.82 15.26 14.42
C PRO A 62 -11.62 14.68 15.17
N ASP A 63 -11.77 13.46 15.67
CA ASP A 63 -10.76 12.66 16.39
C ASP A 63 -9.93 11.76 15.45
N LEU A 64 -9.93 12.01 14.13
CA LEU A 64 -9.16 11.23 13.17
C LEU A 64 -7.67 11.18 13.54
N HIS A 65 -7.13 9.97 13.60
CA HIS A 65 -5.72 9.71 13.87
C HIS A 65 -5.14 8.73 12.86
N PHE A 66 -4.01 9.12 12.26
CA PHE A 66 -3.16 8.26 11.45
C PHE A 66 -2.09 7.61 12.33
N ALA A 67 -2.04 6.29 12.35
CA ALA A 67 -0.93 5.50 12.85
C ALA A 67 -0.07 5.05 11.67
N ILE A 68 1.21 5.42 11.65
CA ILE A 68 2.18 4.88 10.69
C ILE A 68 2.64 3.51 11.17
N GLU A 69 2.40 2.49 10.38
CA GLU A 69 2.84 1.13 10.68
C GLU A 69 4.23 0.85 10.12
N ASP A 70 4.51 1.31 8.90
CA ASP A 70 5.82 1.14 8.28
C ASP A 70 6.14 2.28 7.31
N ILE A 71 7.43 2.59 7.18
CA ILE A 71 7.95 3.51 6.16
C ILE A 71 9.13 2.88 5.46
N VAL A 72 8.92 2.66 4.17
CA VAL A 72 9.93 2.15 3.28
C VAL A 72 10.33 3.26 2.29
N SER A 73 11.60 3.30 1.93
CA SER A 73 12.18 4.39 1.15
C SER A 73 13.30 3.85 0.25
N GLU A 74 13.32 4.35 -0.98
CA GLU A 74 14.31 4.08 -2.01
C GLU A 74 14.53 5.39 -2.76
N GLU A 75 15.73 5.96 -2.70
CA GLU A 75 16.07 7.25 -3.31
C GLU A 75 15.06 8.38 -2.99
N ASP A 76 14.29 8.80 -3.99
CA ASP A 76 13.27 9.86 -3.96
C ASP A 76 11.85 9.32 -3.68
N LYS A 77 11.68 8.00 -3.60
CA LYS A 77 10.39 7.33 -3.42
C LYS A 77 10.22 6.80 -2.00
N LEU A 78 9.08 7.09 -1.40
CA LEU A 78 8.64 6.57 -0.11
C LEU A 78 7.33 5.81 -0.23
N VAL A 79 7.19 4.79 0.59
CA VAL A 79 5.97 3.99 0.73
C VAL A 79 5.64 3.95 2.22
N VAL A 80 4.44 4.36 2.55
CA VAL A 80 3.92 4.41 3.92
C VAL A 80 2.73 3.48 4.00
N SER A 81 2.79 2.51 4.92
CA SER A 81 1.62 1.77 5.36
C SER A 81 1.09 2.45 6.62
N TRP A 82 -0.20 2.74 6.64
CA TRP A 82 -0.85 3.46 7.72
C TRP A 82 -2.24 2.91 8.00
N MET A 83 -2.71 3.18 9.21
CA MET A 83 -4.09 2.95 9.63
C MET A 83 -4.70 4.27 10.10
N ILE A 84 -5.92 4.56 9.67
CA ILE A 84 -6.73 5.63 10.24
C ILE A 84 -7.74 5.09 11.23
N SER A 85 -7.99 5.86 12.28
CA SER A 85 -9.08 5.62 13.22
C SER A 85 -9.78 6.93 13.55
N GLY A 86 -11.06 6.87 13.90
CA GLY A 86 -11.83 8.06 14.30
C GLY A 86 -13.30 7.74 14.54
N THR A 87 -14.08 8.76 14.84
CA THR A 87 -15.52 8.69 15.09
C THR A 87 -16.26 9.58 14.10
N HIS A 88 -17.27 9.03 13.42
CA HIS A 88 -18.06 9.75 12.43
C HIS A 88 -19.01 10.75 13.09
N LYS A 89 -18.57 12.01 13.23
CA LYS A 89 -19.29 13.10 13.90
C LYS A 89 -19.72 14.23 12.98
N GLY A 90 -19.19 14.28 11.76
CA GLY A 90 -19.62 15.21 10.71
C GLY A 90 -20.24 14.48 9.53
N GLU A 91 -20.65 15.23 8.51
CA GLU A 91 -21.09 14.66 7.24
C GLU A 91 -19.88 14.19 6.41
N TYR A 92 -20.00 13.03 5.76
CA TYR A 92 -18.99 12.48 4.85
C TYR A 92 -19.66 11.98 3.56
N GLU A 93 -19.33 12.58 2.40
CA GLU A 93 -19.83 12.15 1.09
C GLU A 93 -21.38 11.99 1.05
N GLY A 94 -22.10 12.94 1.66
CA GLY A 94 -23.56 12.93 1.76
C GLY A 94 -24.14 12.02 2.87
N ILE A 95 -23.29 11.36 3.65
CA ILE A 95 -23.69 10.52 4.78
C ILE A 95 -23.74 11.38 6.07
N PRO A 96 -24.91 11.49 6.73
CA PRO A 96 -25.03 12.17 8.02
C PRO A 96 -24.18 11.50 9.12
N PRO A 97 -23.79 12.22 10.19
CA PRO A 97 -23.02 11.65 11.28
C PRO A 97 -23.72 10.43 11.89
N THR A 98 -22.96 9.37 12.12
CA THR A 98 -23.50 8.08 12.59
C THR A 98 -23.04 7.71 13.99
N ASP A 99 -22.15 8.51 14.58
CA ASP A 99 -21.48 8.24 15.87
C ASP A 99 -20.67 6.94 15.92
N ARG A 100 -20.47 6.27 14.77
CA ARG A 100 -19.72 5.02 14.69
C ARG A 100 -18.22 5.29 14.67
N LYS A 101 -17.48 4.42 15.35
CA LYS A 101 -16.03 4.35 15.22
C LYS A 101 -15.66 3.68 13.91
N ILE A 102 -14.61 4.19 13.28
CA ILE A 102 -14.03 3.62 12.07
C ILE A 102 -12.58 3.24 12.31
N SER A 103 -12.13 2.20 11.62
CA SER A 103 -10.73 1.82 11.48
C SER A 103 -10.52 1.30 10.07
N VAL A 104 -9.61 1.94 9.33
CA VAL A 104 -9.38 1.68 7.91
C VAL A 104 -7.89 1.78 7.63
N ASP A 105 -7.34 0.83 6.88
CA ASP A 105 -5.94 0.85 6.47
C ASP A 105 -5.77 1.43 5.07
N GLY A 106 -4.52 1.80 4.79
CA GLY A 106 -4.13 2.21 3.45
C GLY A 106 -2.63 2.29 3.27
N ILE A 107 -2.26 2.55 2.03
CA ILE A 107 -0.90 2.89 1.65
C ILE A 107 -0.84 4.20 0.91
N THR A 108 0.26 4.91 1.11
CA THR A 108 0.63 6.06 0.30
C THR A 108 2.03 5.89 -0.24
N ILE A 109 2.16 6.06 -1.55
CA ILE A 109 3.44 6.16 -2.23
C ILE A 109 3.69 7.64 -2.51
N SER A 110 4.81 8.17 -2.04
CA SER A 110 5.19 9.56 -2.22
C SER A 110 6.50 9.66 -3.00
N TYR A 111 6.53 10.54 -4.00
CA TYR A 111 7.77 10.95 -4.67
C TYR A 111 8.20 12.29 -4.07
N ILE A 112 9.49 12.43 -3.75
CA ILE A 112 10.04 13.60 -3.05
C ILE A 112 11.11 14.23 -3.90
N ALA A 113 10.92 15.50 -4.25
CA ALA A 113 11.90 16.30 -4.98
C ALA A 113 12.11 17.63 -4.25
N ASN A 114 13.36 18.08 -4.18
CA ASN A 114 13.72 19.37 -3.57
C ASN A 114 13.16 19.54 -2.13
N GLY A 115 13.18 18.47 -1.34
CA GLY A 115 12.70 18.49 0.05
C GLY A 115 11.18 18.59 0.21
N LYS A 116 10.39 18.39 -0.85
CA LYS A 116 8.92 18.44 -0.85
C LYS A 116 8.32 17.21 -1.51
N ILE A 117 7.11 16.85 -1.10
CA ILE A 117 6.35 15.78 -1.74
C ILE A 117 5.83 16.30 -3.09
N LEU A 118 6.36 15.71 -4.16
CA LEU A 118 6.06 16.05 -5.55
C LEU A 118 4.82 15.31 -6.04
N ASP A 119 4.66 14.03 -5.73
CA ASP A 119 3.46 13.27 -6.13
C ASP A 119 3.06 12.31 -5.03
N SER A 120 1.78 11.95 -4.97
CA SER A 120 1.28 10.95 -4.05
C SER A 120 0.24 10.04 -4.71
N TYR A 121 0.40 8.73 -4.51
CA TYR A 121 -0.56 7.72 -4.96
C TYR A 121 -1.08 7.01 -3.72
N VAL A 122 -2.39 7.01 -3.52
CA VAL A 122 -3.04 6.43 -2.34
C VAL A 122 -4.00 5.31 -2.73
N SER A 123 -3.98 4.23 -1.95
CA SER A 123 -4.93 3.13 -2.02
C SER A 123 -5.31 2.72 -0.59
N TRP A 124 -6.61 2.65 -0.30
CA TRP A 124 -7.14 2.48 1.05
C TRP A 124 -8.55 1.87 0.99
N ASP A 125 -8.98 1.24 2.09
CA ASP A 125 -10.25 0.48 2.15
C ASP A 125 -11.49 1.38 2.26
N ALA A 126 -11.76 2.13 1.19
CA ALA A 126 -12.92 3.02 1.08
C ALA A 126 -14.25 2.26 1.19
N LEU A 127 -14.33 1.03 0.66
CA LEU A 127 -15.54 0.21 0.78
C LEU A 127 -15.78 -0.24 2.22
N GLY A 128 -14.74 -0.64 2.94
CA GLY A 128 -14.81 -0.96 4.35
C GLY A 128 -15.22 0.23 5.20
N LEU A 129 -14.79 1.45 4.85
CA LEU A 129 -15.33 2.67 5.45
C LEU A 129 -16.84 2.77 5.24
N MET A 130 -17.32 2.67 4.00
CA MET A 130 -18.76 2.77 3.69
C MET A 130 -19.60 1.72 4.41
N ARG A 131 -19.06 0.50 4.58
CA ARG A 131 -19.69 -0.56 5.39
C ARG A 131 -19.76 -0.19 6.88
N GLN A 132 -18.67 0.31 7.45
CA GLN A 132 -18.63 0.75 8.85
C GLN A 132 -19.62 1.90 9.10
N LEU A 133 -19.78 2.80 8.14
CA LEU A 133 -20.79 3.85 8.18
C LEU A 133 -22.23 3.34 7.98
N GLY A 134 -22.42 2.11 7.51
CA GLY A 134 -23.73 1.49 7.29
C GLY A 134 -24.33 1.76 5.90
N HIS A 135 -23.53 2.23 4.95
CA HIS A 135 -23.93 2.62 3.60
C HIS A 135 -23.51 1.63 2.51
N ALA A 136 -22.94 0.50 2.89
CA ALA A 136 -22.73 -0.65 2.03
C ALA A 136 -23.14 -1.92 2.79
N PRO A 137 -23.59 -2.98 2.09
CA PRO A 137 -23.95 -4.23 2.74
C PRO A 137 -22.79 -4.74 3.60
N PRO A 138 -23.07 -5.26 4.81
CA PRO A 138 -22.06 -6.01 5.55
C PRO A 138 -21.58 -7.14 4.64
N LEU A 139 -20.32 -7.58 4.81
CA LEU A 139 -19.90 -8.86 4.25
C LEU A 139 -20.96 -9.88 4.71
N GLY A 140 -21.68 -10.48 3.76
CA GLY A 140 -22.65 -11.53 4.08
C GLY A 140 -21.93 -12.52 4.98
N LYS A 141 -22.61 -13.02 6.04
CA LYS A 141 -22.02 -13.99 6.97
C LYS A 141 -21.35 -15.09 6.15
N THR A 142 -20.04 -15.02 5.99
CA THR A 142 -19.25 -16.20 5.75
C THR A 142 -19.45 -16.98 7.03
N ILE A 143 -20.27 -18.03 6.96
CA ILE A 143 -20.20 -19.09 7.94
C ILE A 143 -18.72 -19.47 7.92
N VAL A 144 -18.01 -19.11 8.99
CA VAL A 144 -16.69 -19.67 9.26
C VAL A 144 -17.00 -21.13 9.55
N ALA A 145 -17.04 -21.95 8.49
CA ALA A 145 -16.88 -23.37 8.65
C ALA A 145 -15.55 -23.53 9.38
N GLU A 146 -15.57 -24.14 10.55
CA GLU A 146 -14.36 -24.48 11.29
C GLU A 146 -13.33 -25.06 10.31
N GLY A 147 -12.27 -24.28 10.02
CA GLY A 147 -11.20 -24.63 9.06
C GLY A 147 -10.96 -23.71 7.84
N SER A 148 -11.53 -22.51 7.72
CA SER A 148 -11.53 -21.75 6.45
C SER A 148 -10.41 -20.70 6.24
N HIS A 149 -9.43 -21.03 5.36
CA HIS A 149 -8.73 -20.19 4.35
C HIS A 149 -7.75 -19.06 4.75
N GLY A 150 -6.64 -19.37 5.43
CA GLY A 150 -5.46 -18.46 5.48
C GLY A 150 -4.69 -18.37 4.15
N LEU A 151 -3.89 -17.30 3.97
CA LEU A 151 -2.91 -17.18 2.89
C LEU A 151 -1.96 -18.39 2.96
N LYS A 152 -1.85 -19.15 1.87
CA LYS A 152 -0.92 -20.28 1.77
C LYS A 152 0.21 -19.93 0.83
N ALA A 153 1.43 -20.31 1.22
CA ALA A 153 2.62 -20.17 0.41
C ALA A 153 3.29 -21.54 0.23
N ASN A 154 3.54 -21.91 -1.01
CA ASN A 154 4.41 -23.04 -1.34
C ASN A 154 5.64 -22.52 -2.07
N THR A 155 6.80 -23.14 -1.83
CA THR A 155 8.05 -22.68 -2.45
C THR A 155 8.72 -23.78 -3.24
N ILE A 156 9.27 -23.41 -4.38
CA ILE A 156 10.24 -24.22 -5.11
C ILE A 156 11.47 -23.38 -5.40
N THR A 157 12.62 -24.03 -5.56
CA THR A 157 13.86 -23.36 -5.97
C THR A 157 14.26 -23.85 -7.35
N ILE A 158 14.42 -22.92 -8.29
CA ILE A 158 14.82 -23.20 -9.67
C ILE A 158 15.99 -22.28 -10.00
N ASN A 159 17.15 -22.84 -10.34
CA ASN A 159 18.34 -22.09 -10.75
C ASN A 159 18.72 -20.95 -9.78
N GLY A 160 18.63 -21.20 -8.46
CA GLY A 160 18.92 -20.21 -7.43
C GLY A 160 17.82 -19.17 -7.19
N VAL A 161 16.74 -19.17 -7.97
CA VAL A 161 15.56 -18.32 -7.76
C VAL A 161 14.53 -19.09 -6.92
N ILE A 162 13.98 -18.46 -5.88
CA ILE A 162 12.87 -19.05 -5.10
C ILE A 162 11.55 -18.54 -5.67
N VAL A 163 10.71 -19.47 -6.14
CA VAL A 163 9.35 -19.16 -6.59
C VAL A 163 8.40 -19.44 -5.43
N VAL A 164 7.58 -18.46 -5.09
CA VAL A 164 6.57 -18.53 -4.03
C VAL A 164 5.19 -18.53 -4.67
N TYR A 165 4.51 -19.68 -4.63
CA TYR A 165 3.12 -19.81 -5.07
C TYR A 165 2.19 -19.39 -3.94
N LEU A 166 1.55 -18.24 -4.10
CA LEU A 166 0.57 -17.73 -3.16
C LEU A 166 -0.83 -18.15 -3.60
N SER A 167 -1.62 -18.62 -2.64
CA SER A 167 -3.03 -18.98 -2.87
C SER A 167 -3.91 -18.52 -1.71
N GLY A 168 -5.15 -18.17 -2.01
CA GLY A 168 -6.10 -17.62 -1.04
C GLY A 168 -6.21 -16.10 -1.14
N ALA A 169 -6.47 -15.41 -0.04
CA ALA A 169 -6.61 -13.95 -0.01
C ALA A 169 -5.39 -13.29 0.65
N ILE A 170 -4.89 -12.21 0.05
CA ILE A 170 -3.87 -11.35 0.66
C ILE A 170 -4.63 -10.19 1.30
N LEU A 171 -5.00 -10.37 2.56
CA LEU A 171 -5.72 -9.38 3.36
C LEU A 171 -4.80 -8.72 4.38
N PHE A 172 -5.12 -7.48 4.75
CA PHE A 172 -4.37 -6.74 5.74
C PHE A 172 -4.77 -7.06 7.18
N ARG A 173 -4.29 -8.19 7.71
CA ARG A 173 -4.30 -8.57 9.14
C ARG A 173 -3.06 -9.43 9.49
N GLU A 174 -3.12 -10.35 10.46
CA GLU A 174 -1.99 -11.20 10.93
C GLU A 174 -1.23 -11.91 9.77
N GLU A 175 -1.91 -12.15 8.66
CA GLU A 175 -1.39 -12.77 7.45
C GLU A 175 -0.32 -11.92 6.75
N SER A 176 -0.41 -10.59 6.82
CA SER A 176 0.55 -9.66 6.22
C SER A 176 1.91 -9.68 6.95
N THR A 177 1.88 -9.75 8.29
CA THR A 177 3.09 -9.88 9.12
C THR A 177 3.73 -11.25 8.94
N SER A 178 2.90 -12.29 8.80
CA SER A 178 3.35 -13.65 8.52
C SER A 178 4.03 -13.73 7.14
N LEU A 179 3.44 -13.13 6.11
CA LEU A 179 4.02 -13.05 4.77
C LEU A 179 5.33 -12.25 4.76
N ARG A 180 5.40 -11.13 5.49
CA ARG A 180 6.64 -10.34 5.65
C ARG A 180 7.77 -11.15 6.26
N THR A 181 7.49 -11.83 7.37
CA THR A 181 8.47 -12.70 8.06
C THR A 181 8.92 -13.83 7.15
N PHE A 182 7.96 -14.50 6.51
CA PHE A 182 8.22 -15.61 5.59
C PHE A 182 9.11 -15.19 4.41
N VAL A 183 8.80 -14.11 3.72
CA VAL A 183 9.60 -13.64 2.58
C VAL A 183 10.98 -13.15 3.03
N LYS A 184 11.09 -12.56 4.22
CA LYS A 184 12.39 -12.19 4.80
C LYS A 184 13.28 -13.43 5.03
N ASP A 185 12.72 -14.51 5.54
CA ASP A 185 13.45 -15.77 5.73
C ASP A 185 13.89 -16.40 4.40
N LEU A 186 13.07 -16.25 3.36
CA LEU A 186 13.45 -16.68 2.00
C LEU A 186 14.54 -15.80 1.39
N LEU A 187 14.52 -14.49 1.64
CA LEU A 187 15.56 -13.55 1.18
C LEU A 187 16.94 -13.85 1.79
N ASN A 188 16.99 -14.46 2.98
CA ASN A 188 18.23 -14.96 3.56
C ASN A 188 18.80 -16.18 2.82
N LYS A 189 17.96 -16.90 2.05
CA LYS A 189 18.34 -18.11 1.29
C LYS A 189 18.59 -17.81 -0.19
N SER A 190 17.88 -16.85 -0.76
CA SER A 190 18.08 -16.39 -2.14
C SER A 190 17.84 -14.90 -2.28
N ARG A 191 18.69 -14.24 -3.07
CA ARG A 191 18.52 -12.84 -3.47
C ARG A 191 17.43 -12.65 -4.53
N HIS A 192 16.90 -13.72 -5.12
CA HIS A 192 15.95 -13.63 -6.22
C HIS A 192 14.68 -14.40 -5.90
N LEU A 193 13.56 -13.68 -5.82
CA LEU A 193 12.25 -14.29 -5.63
C LEU A 193 11.28 -13.94 -6.75
N VAL A 194 10.40 -14.88 -7.04
CA VAL A 194 9.19 -14.68 -7.85
C VAL A 194 7.98 -14.93 -6.95
N LEU A 195 7.10 -13.94 -6.79
CA LEU A 195 5.80 -14.14 -6.17
C LEU A 195 4.78 -14.44 -7.26
N ASP A 196 4.29 -15.67 -7.28
CA ASP A 196 3.25 -16.10 -8.19
C ASP A 196 1.87 -15.91 -7.55
N LEU A 197 1.03 -15.14 -8.22
CA LEU A 197 -0.27 -14.68 -7.72
C LEU A 197 -1.45 -15.33 -8.46
N GLY A 198 -1.23 -16.38 -9.25
CA GLY A 198 -2.26 -16.97 -10.11
C GLY A 198 -3.47 -17.55 -9.35
N GLU A 199 -3.23 -18.04 -8.13
CA GLU A 199 -4.24 -18.61 -7.22
C GLU A 199 -4.65 -17.64 -6.10
N VAL A 200 -4.22 -16.37 -6.20
CA VAL A 200 -4.67 -15.32 -5.29
C VAL A 200 -6.06 -14.86 -5.73
N THR A 201 -7.01 -15.00 -4.81
CA THR A 201 -8.45 -14.75 -5.04
C THR A 201 -8.84 -13.30 -4.78
N HIS A 202 -8.14 -12.62 -3.87
CA HIS A 202 -8.39 -11.23 -3.50
C HIS A 202 -7.12 -10.58 -2.94
N ILE A 203 -6.97 -9.28 -3.21
CA ILE A 203 -5.92 -8.43 -2.62
C ILE A 203 -6.60 -7.11 -2.23
N ASP A 204 -6.53 -6.74 -0.95
CA ASP A 204 -7.01 -5.45 -0.46
C ASP A 204 -5.90 -4.38 -0.47
N SER A 205 -6.19 -3.19 0.05
CA SER A 205 -5.25 -2.06 0.13
C SER A 205 -3.96 -2.42 0.87
N GLY A 206 -4.06 -3.04 2.03
CA GLY A 206 -2.88 -3.40 2.82
C GLY A 206 -2.17 -4.66 2.31
N GLY A 207 -2.84 -5.55 1.58
CA GLY A 207 -2.22 -6.64 0.82
C GLY A 207 -1.29 -6.12 -0.27
N LEU A 208 -1.71 -5.10 -1.02
CA LEU A 208 -0.83 -4.41 -1.97
C LEU A 208 0.31 -3.70 -1.25
N GLY A 209 0.04 -3.01 -0.14
CA GLY A 209 1.07 -2.41 0.70
C GLY A 209 2.12 -3.39 1.17
N THR A 210 1.69 -4.60 1.50
CA THR A 210 2.56 -5.71 1.88
C THR A 210 3.45 -6.12 0.72
N LEU A 211 2.91 -6.33 -0.48
CA LEU A 211 3.72 -6.65 -1.66
C LEU A 211 4.79 -5.59 -1.91
N VAL A 212 4.45 -4.31 -1.81
CA VAL A 212 5.39 -3.20 -2.01
C VAL A 212 6.48 -3.17 -0.94
N ALA A 213 6.10 -3.33 0.33
CA ALA A 213 7.06 -3.38 1.43
C ALA A 213 8.03 -4.55 1.28
N LEU A 214 7.53 -5.71 0.84
CA LEU A 214 8.37 -6.88 0.51
C LEU A 214 9.37 -6.57 -0.59
N TYR A 215 8.91 -5.97 -1.69
CA TYR A 215 9.77 -5.60 -2.80
C TYR A 215 10.93 -4.71 -2.37
N VAL A 216 10.63 -3.61 -1.66
CA VAL A 216 11.69 -2.69 -1.26
C VAL A 216 12.59 -3.29 -0.19
N SER A 217 12.05 -4.13 0.72
CA SER A 217 12.86 -4.89 1.68
C SER A 217 13.85 -5.83 0.99
N ALA A 218 13.42 -6.49 -0.10
CA ALA A 218 14.30 -7.32 -0.91
C ALA A 218 15.42 -6.50 -1.55
N ARG A 219 15.08 -5.37 -2.19
CA ARG A 219 16.05 -4.45 -2.81
C ARG A 219 17.11 -3.95 -1.83
N ARG A 220 16.69 -3.54 -0.62
CA ARG A 220 17.61 -3.11 0.45
C ARG A 220 18.58 -4.19 0.89
N SER A 221 18.20 -5.47 0.77
CA SER A 221 19.02 -6.61 1.14
C SER A 221 19.90 -7.11 -0.03
N GLY A 222 19.99 -6.33 -1.12
CA GLY A 222 20.71 -6.71 -2.34
C GLY A 222 20.00 -7.79 -3.17
N GLY A 223 18.72 -8.05 -2.87
CA GLY A 223 17.86 -8.96 -3.60
C GLY A 223 16.82 -8.25 -4.46
N ASN A 224 15.92 -9.00 -5.07
CA ASN A 224 14.85 -8.46 -5.90
C ASN A 224 13.66 -9.43 -5.94
N ILE A 225 12.45 -8.87 -6.07
CA ILE A 225 11.19 -9.62 -6.17
C ILE A 225 10.52 -9.27 -7.50
N LYS A 226 10.09 -10.29 -8.24
CA LYS A 226 9.26 -10.14 -9.46
C LYS A 226 7.89 -10.78 -9.24
N LEU A 227 6.87 -10.30 -9.93
CA LEU A 227 5.51 -10.83 -9.83
C LEU A 227 5.17 -11.68 -11.07
N ALA A 228 4.44 -12.77 -10.88
CA ALA A 228 3.95 -13.60 -11.98
C ALA A 228 2.44 -13.87 -11.86
N ARG A 229 1.77 -14.03 -13.00
CA ARG A 229 0.35 -14.43 -13.10
C ARG A 229 -0.60 -13.53 -12.29
N LEU A 230 -0.39 -12.22 -12.37
CA LEU A 230 -1.27 -11.24 -11.73
C LEU A 230 -2.63 -11.18 -12.45
N ARG A 231 -3.74 -11.31 -11.70
CA ARG A 231 -5.10 -11.20 -12.26
C ARG A 231 -5.53 -9.74 -12.46
N SER A 232 -6.54 -9.53 -13.31
CA SER A 232 -6.97 -8.24 -13.87
C SER A 232 -7.25 -7.16 -12.83
N HIS A 233 -7.97 -7.47 -11.75
CA HIS A 233 -8.32 -6.46 -10.74
C HIS A 233 -7.10 -5.95 -9.97
N ALA A 234 -6.16 -6.84 -9.62
CA ALA A 234 -4.91 -6.43 -9.00
C ALA A 234 -4.02 -5.66 -9.98
N HIS A 235 -4.08 -6.00 -11.27
CA HIS A 235 -3.38 -5.26 -12.33
C HIS A 235 -3.88 -3.81 -12.45
N GLU A 236 -5.19 -3.58 -12.44
CA GLU A 236 -5.78 -2.23 -12.47
C GLU A 236 -5.31 -1.38 -11.28
N VAL A 237 -5.36 -1.94 -10.06
CA VAL A 237 -4.93 -1.19 -8.87
C VAL A 237 -3.42 -0.92 -8.89
N LEU A 238 -2.60 -1.87 -9.33
CA LEU A 238 -1.15 -1.65 -9.50
C LEU A 238 -0.84 -0.63 -10.61
N GLN A 239 -1.66 -0.56 -11.67
CA GLN A 239 -1.49 0.42 -12.73
C GLN A 239 -1.84 1.84 -12.25
N ILE A 240 -2.98 1.99 -11.55
CA ILE A 240 -3.43 3.28 -11.00
C ILE A 240 -2.42 3.83 -9.99
N THR A 241 -1.88 2.97 -9.12
CA THR A 241 -0.87 3.35 -8.12
C THR A 241 0.55 3.44 -8.68
N LYS A 242 0.71 3.23 -10.00
CA LYS A 242 1.99 3.06 -10.71
C LYS A 242 2.92 2.05 -10.05
N LEU A 243 2.41 1.11 -9.25
CA LEU A 243 3.20 0.03 -8.70
C LEU A 243 3.70 -0.95 -9.76
N VAL A 244 3.07 -1.02 -10.93
CA VAL A 244 3.66 -1.72 -12.10
C VAL A 244 5.01 -1.13 -12.52
N THR A 245 5.31 0.13 -12.17
CA THR A 245 6.67 0.70 -12.40
C THR A 245 7.71 0.21 -11.40
N VAL A 246 7.26 -0.42 -10.30
CA VAL A 246 8.11 -0.96 -9.22
C VAL A 246 8.36 -2.45 -9.44
N PHE A 247 7.34 -3.19 -9.86
CA PHE A 247 7.44 -4.61 -10.11
C PHE A 247 7.62 -4.92 -11.58
N GLU A 248 8.60 -5.74 -11.92
CA GLU A 248 8.54 -6.49 -13.17
C GLU A 248 7.46 -7.57 -13.03
N VAL A 249 6.39 -7.45 -13.80
CA VAL A 249 5.24 -8.37 -13.81
C VAL A 249 5.29 -9.22 -15.07
N PHE A 250 5.10 -10.53 -14.91
CA PHE A 250 5.14 -11.50 -16.00
C PHE A 250 3.85 -12.31 -16.07
N ASP A 251 3.44 -12.68 -17.28
CA ASP A 251 2.30 -13.57 -17.48
C ASP A 251 2.59 -15.00 -17.02
N ARG A 252 3.87 -15.39 -16.94
CA ARG A 252 4.31 -16.73 -16.54
C ARG A 252 5.46 -16.67 -15.54
N ALA A 253 5.45 -17.55 -14.55
CA ALA A 253 6.54 -17.66 -13.59
C ALA A 253 7.88 -18.03 -14.25
N GLU A 254 7.85 -18.85 -15.30
CA GLU A 254 9.05 -19.24 -16.04
C GLU A 254 9.79 -18.03 -16.63
N ASP A 255 9.06 -17.06 -17.18
CA ASP A 255 9.64 -15.84 -17.76
C ASP A 255 10.25 -14.94 -16.69
N ALA A 256 9.57 -14.83 -15.54
CA ALA A 256 10.10 -14.11 -14.37
C ALA A 256 11.42 -14.73 -13.88
N ILE A 257 11.50 -16.06 -13.80
CA ILE A 257 12.73 -16.78 -13.40
C ILE A 257 13.86 -16.52 -14.42
N ALA A 258 13.57 -16.68 -15.71
CA ALA A 258 14.57 -16.49 -16.77
C ALA A 258 15.12 -15.07 -16.82
N SER A 259 14.33 -14.08 -16.43
CA SER A 259 14.74 -12.67 -16.43
C SER A 259 15.82 -12.35 -15.39
N PHE A 260 15.97 -13.12 -14.31
CA PHE A 260 17.06 -12.93 -13.35
C PHE A 260 18.43 -13.33 -13.93
N ASN A 261 18.45 -14.35 -14.79
CA ASN A 261 19.68 -14.87 -15.40
C ASN A 261 20.18 -14.02 -16.58
N ARG A 262 19.28 -13.25 -17.22
CA ARG A 262 19.67 -12.32 -18.29
C ARG A 262 20.39 -11.08 -17.77
N ALA A 263 20.14 -10.66 -16.52
CA ALA A 263 20.81 -9.52 -15.91
C ALA A 263 22.28 -9.77 -15.55
N THR A 264 22.69 -11.04 -15.38
CA THR A 264 24.07 -11.43 -15.05
C THR A 264 24.97 -11.63 -16.27
N ALA A 265 24.42 -11.65 -17.50
CA ALA A 265 25.17 -11.92 -18.73
C ALA A 265 25.72 -10.65 -19.43
N THR A 266 25.43 -9.46 -18.90
CA THR A 266 25.88 -8.15 -19.43
C THR A 266 26.79 -7.38 -18.47
N GLY A 267 27.38 -8.05 -17.46
CA GLY A 267 28.39 -7.49 -16.55
C GLY A 267 29.80 -7.86 -16.96
#